data_AF-A0A2V9N914-F1
#
_entry.id   AF-A0A2V9N914-F1
#
_cell.length_a   1.000
_cell.length_b   1.000
_cell.length_c   1.000
_cell.angle_alpha   90.00
_cell.angle_beta   90.00
_cell.angle_gamma   90.00
#
_symmetry.space_group_name_H-M   'P 1'
#
loop_
_entity.id
_entity.type
_entity.pdbx_description
1 polymer ?
#
loop_
_entity_poly.entity_id
_entity_poly.type
_entity_poly.pdbx_seq_one_letter_code
_entity_poly.pdbx_strand_id
1 'polypeptide(L)'
;MFYGEPLMVPRGARRALTAEGFGKFLRWLSENDELAVREYQSIRMKLVRYFTHKGCSDPDALFDKTVDVVVGKIDNCGKFPTPLAFCFGVAKNIWRQDFRERKSATLDENMALPIHPDPQIHEQELKCLEHCMDQLAPGDPDIVARYHQGQGHEKIETRRRLADGFGGVNALRIRMCRIRKDLRVCVAACVDQWAN
;
A
#
# COMPACT_ATOMS: atom_id res chain seq x y z
N MET A 1 -11.11 -38.91 35.82
CA MET A 1 -10.77 -39.19 34.41
C MET A 1 -10.76 -37.86 33.68
N PHE A 2 -9.59 -37.38 33.30
CA PHE A 2 -9.41 -36.16 32.51
C PHE A 2 -9.33 -36.51 31.01
N TYR A 3 -9.57 -35.48 30.20
CA TYR A 3 -9.39 -35.34 28.74
C TYR A 3 -10.59 -35.75 27.87
N GLY A 4 -11.08 -34.91 26.95
CA GLY A 4 -10.59 -33.59 26.55
C GLY A 4 -11.60 -32.87 25.67
N GLU A 5 -11.76 -31.57 25.91
CA GLU A 5 -12.52 -30.66 25.07
C GLU A 5 -11.88 -30.55 23.68
N PRO A 6 -12.68 -30.50 22.60
CA PRO A 6 -12.16 -30.30 21.26
C PRO A 6 -11.61 -28.87 21.17
N LEU A 7 -10.29 -28.76 21.02
CA LEU A 7 -9.58 -27.53 20.73
C LEU A 7 -10.23 -26.81 19.53
N MET A 8 -10.89 -25.69 19.84
CA MET A 8 -11.22 -24.67 18.85
C MET A 8 -9.91 -24.14 18.25
N VAL A 9 -9.61 -24.54 17.02
CA VAL A 9 -8.51 -23.95 16.24
C VAL A 9 -8.94 -22.52 15.84
N PRO A 10 -8.22 -21.46 16.27
CA PRO A 10 -8.54 -20.10 15.86
C PRO A 10 -8.33 -19.95 14.36
N ARG A 11 -9.34 -19.42 13.66
CA ARG A 11 -9.23 -19.08 12.23
C ARG A 11 -8.16 -18.01 12.04
N GLY A 12 -7.05 -18.42 11.43
CA GLY A 12 -6.17 -17.58 10.61
C GLY A 12 -5.57 -16.37 11.32
N ALA A 13 -4.63 -16.60 12.23
CA ALA A 13 -3.62 -15.59 12.53
C ALA A 13 -2.95 -15.18 11.20
N ARG A 14 -3.16 -13.94 10.75
CA ARG A 14 -2.37 -13.34 9.66
C ARG A 14 -0.91 -13.39 10.11
N ARG A 15 -0.14 -14.35 9.59
CA ARG A 15 1.29 -14.45 9.86
C ARG A 15 1.93 -13.16 9.36
N ALA A 16 2.37 -12.33 10.28
CA ALA A 16 3.24 -11.20 10.00
C ALA A 16 4.49 -11.73 9.28
N LEU A 17 4.95 -11.02 8.26
CA LEU A 17 6.10 -11.42 7.48
C LEU A 17 7.35 -11.39 8.35
N THR A 18 7.88 -12.55 8.72
CA THR A 18 9.14 -12.63 9.48
C THR A 18 10.32 -12.26 8.57
N ALA A 19 11.42 -11.78 9.15
CA ALA A 19 12.66 -11.52 8.40
C ALA A 19 13.12 -12.76 7.61
N GLU A 20 12.89 -13.95 8.18
CA GLU A 20 13.12 -15.23 7.51
C GLU A 20 12.21 -15.42 6.27
N GLY A 21 10.93 -15.06 6.37
CA GLY A 21 9.98 -15.11 5.25
C GLY A 21 10.36 -14.14 4.12
N PHE A 22 10.86 -12.95 4.47
CA PHE A 22 11.38 -12.01 3.48
C PHE A 22 12.68 -12.51 2.81
N GLY A 23 13.58 -13.12 3.58
CA GLY A 23 14.78 -13.77 3.03
C GLY A 23 14.43 -14.87 2.02
N LYS A 24 13.41 -15.68 2.32
CA LYS A 24 12.88 -16.70 1.40
C LYS A 24 12.29 -16.08 0.13
N PHE A 25 11.61 -14.94 0.25
CA PHE A 25 11.12 -14.20 -0.91
C PHE A 25 12.24 -13.77 -1.84
N LEU A 26 13.30 -13.15 -1.30
CA LEU A 26 14.44 -12.71 -2.09
C LEU A 26 15.14 -13.89 -2.78
N ARG A 27 15.35 -15.00 -2.07
CA ARG A 27 15.91 -16.23 -2.65
C ARG A 27 15.04 -16.82 -3.76
N TRP A 28 13.72 -16.72 -3.63
CA TRP A 28 12.78 -17.13 -4.67
C TRP A 28 12.81 -16.23 -5.91
N LEU A 29 13.16 -14.95 -5.76
CA LEU A 29 13.36 -14.03 -6.89
C LEU A 29 14.66 -14.33 -7.64
N SER A 30 15.76 -14.55 -6.90
CA SER A 30 17.04 -14.97 -7.46
C SER A 30 17.91 -15.58 -6.37
N GLU A 31 18.75 -16.55 -6.75
CA GLU A 31 19.81 -17.06 -5.88
C GLU A 31 20.94 -16.03 -5.66
N ASN A 32 21.11 -15.06 -6.58
CA ASN A 32 22.08 -13.99 -6.44
C ASN A 32 21.44 -12.78 -5.73
N ASP A 33 22.05 -12.36 -4.62
CA ASP A 33 21.52 -11.31 -3.76
C ASP A 33 21.33 -9.96 -4.49
N GLU A 34 22.27 -9.56 -5.35
CA GLU A 34 22.16 -8.31 -6.12
C GLU A 34 21.03 -8.38 -7.14
N LEU A 35 20.90 -9.51 -7.83
CA LEU A 35 19.82 -9.74 -8.80
C LEU A 35 18.46 -9.82 -8.10
N ALA A 36 18.39 -10.46 -6.93
CA ALA A 36 17.19 -10.53 -6.12
C ALA A 36 16.70 -9.14 -5.69
N VAL A 37 17.62 -8.26 -5.28
CA VAL A 37 17.30 -6.87 -4.93
C VAL A 37 16.80 -6.09 -6.15
N ARG A 38 17.43 -6.23 -7.31
CA ARG A 38 16.99 -5.57 -8.55
C ARG A 38 15.61 -6.04 -9.00
N GLU A 39 15.36 -7.35 -8.96
CA GLU A 39 14.07 -7.93 -9.28
C GLU A 39 12.99 -7.49 -8.29
N TYR A 40 13.30 -7.45 -6.99
CA TYR A 40 12.41 -6.93 -5.96
C TYR A 40 12.00 -5.47 -6.24
N GLN A 41 12.97 -4.61 -6.54
CA GLN A 41 12.72 -3.21 -6.86
C GLN A 41 11.89 -3.05 -8.15
N SER A 42 12.18 -3.86 -9.17
CA SER A 42 11.41 -3.91 -10.44
C SER A 42 9.96 -4.31 -10.19
N ILE A 43 9.73 -5.37 -9.41
CA ILE A 43 8.39 -5.83 -9.02
C ILE A 43 7.66 -4.74 -8.22
N ARG A 44 8.35 -4.13 -7.23
CA ARG A 44 7.80 -3.05 -6.41
C ARG A 44 7.34 -1.88 -7.27
N MET A 45 8.20 -1.37 -8.15
CA MET A 45 7.87 -0.26 -9.03
C MET A 45 6.66 -0.57 -9.91
N LYS A 46 6.63 -1.75 -10.53
CA LYS A 46 5.54 -2.18 -11.43
C LYS A 46 4.21 -2.34 -10.69
N LEU A 47 4.23 -2.93 -9.50
CA LEU A 47 3.01 -3.15 -8.70
C LEU A 47 2.48 -1.86 -8.07
N VAL A 48 3.36 -1.02 -7.53
CA VAL A 48 2.97 0.30 -7.01
C VAL A 48 2.33 1.12 -8.13
N ARG A 49 2.96 1.17 -9.32
CA ARG A 49 2.39 1.86 -10.48
C ARG A 49 1.03 1.28 -10.88
N TYR A 50 0.90 -0.05 -10.88
CA TYR A 50 -0.39 -0.70 -11.14
C TYR A 50 -1.48 -0.26 -10.17
N PHE A 51 -1.20 -0.24 -8.86
CA PHE A 51 -2.17 0.20 -7.86
C PHE A 51 -2.48 1.69 -7.95
N THR A 52 -1.49 2.53 -8.25
CA THR A 52 -1.67 3.97 -8.49
C THR A 52 -2.61 4.20 -9.68
N HIS A 53 -2.38 3.54 -10.81
CA HIS A 53 -3.27 3.61 -11.98
C HIS A 53 -4.67 3.05 -11.71
N LYS A 54 -4.83 2.17 -10.72
CA LYS A 54 -6.13 1.65 -10.30
C LYS A 54 -6.86 2.53 -9.29
N GLY A 55 -6.29 3.69 -8.96
CA GLY A 55 -6.89 4.60 -8.00
C GLY A 55 -6.86 4.06 -6.57
N CYS A 56 -5.88 3.22 -6.25
CA CYS A 56 -5.73 2.74 -4.89
C CYS A 56 -5.32 3.90 -3.98
N SER A 57 -5.97 4.03 -2.82
CA SER A 57 -5.63 5.07 -1.87
C SER A 57 -4.19 4.88 -1.41
N ASP A 58 -3.75 3.63 -1.18
CA ASP A 58 -2.43 3.31 -0.66
C ASP A 58 -1.71 2.21 -1.47
N PRO A 59 -1.10 2.57 -2.61
CA PRO A 59 -0.38 1.64 -3.49
C PRO A 59 0.73 0.85 -2.77
N ASP A 60 1.51 1.50 -1.90
CA ASP A 60 2.56 0.85 -1.13
C ASP A 60 1.99 -0.20 -0.16
N ALA A 61 0.89 0.10 0.56
CA ALA A 61 0.26 -0.90 1.43
C ALA A 61 -0.22 -2.13 0.67
N LEU A 62 -0.77 -1.93 -0.53
CA LEU A 62 -1.27 -3.03 -1.34
C LEU A 62 -0.12 -3.86 -1.91
N PHE A 63 1.01 -3.22 -2.22
CA PHE A 63 2.25 -3.92 -2.52
C PHE A 63 2.73 -4.75 -1.31
N ASP A 64 2.83 -4.17 -0.12
CA ASP A 64 3.32 -4.89 1.07
C ASP A 64 2.42 -6.10 1.38
N LYS A 65 1.09 -5.93 1.34
CA LYS A 65 0.13 -7.05 1.45
C LYS A 65 0.30 -8.10 0.35
N THR A 66 0.69 -7.68 -0.85
CA THR A 66 0.96 -8.61 -1.95
C THR A 66 2.16 -9.47 -1.59
N VAL A 67 3.23 -8.88 -1.08
CA VAL A 67 4.41 -9.61 -0.60
C VAL A 67 4.05 -10.56 0.53
N ASP A 68 3.24 -10.14 1.52
CA ASP A 68 2.75 -11.00 2.61
C ASP A 68 2.06 -12.27 2.09
N VAL A 69 1.14 -12.09 1.14
CA VAL A 69 0.39 -13.20 0.56
C VAL A 69 1.27 -14.06 -0.33
N VAL A 70 2.23 -13.46 -1.05
CA VAL A 70 3.18 -14.18 -1.88
C VAL A 70 4.06 -15.07 -1.00
N VAL A 71 4.68 -14.53 0.05
CA VAL A 71 5.54 -15.29 0.96
C VAL A 71 4.83 -16.46 1.61
N GLY A 72 3.57 -16.28 2.03
CA GLY A 72 2.76 -17.39 2.55
C GLY A 72 2.41 -18.46 1.51
N LYS A 73 2.66 -18.22 0.22
CA LYS A 73 2.34 -19.11 -0.90
C LYS A 73 3.55 -19.61 -1.67
N ILE A 74 4.76 -19.10 -1.44
CA ILE A 74 5.98 -19.50 -2.18
C ILE A 74 6.21 -21.01 -2.07
N ASP A 75 6.07 -21.57 -0.86
CA ASP A 75 6.28 -23.01 -0.61
C ASP A 75 5.26 -23.91 -1.34
N ASN A 76 4.10 -23.35 -1.71
CA ASN A 76 3.01 -24.05 -2.41
C ASN A 76 2.78 -23.52 -3.83
N CYS A 77 3.69 -22.68 -4.35
CA CYS A 77 3.52 -22.11 -5.68
C CYS A 77 3.86 -23.20 -6.71
N GLY A 78 2.87 -23.61 -7.51
CA GLY A 78 3.12 -24.49 -8.65
C GLY A 78 4.02 -23.82 -9.69
N LYS A 79 4.20 -24.44 -10.86
CA LYS A 79 5.00 -23.89 -11.97
C LYS A 79 4.38 -22.59 -12.52
N PHE A 80 4.66 -21.45 -11.88
CA PHE A 80 4.34 -20.13 -12.42
C PHE A 80 5.43 -19.69 -13.41
N PRO A 81 5.09 -19.01 -14.51
CA PRO A 81 6.07 -18.68 -15.56
C PRO A 81 7.17 -17.73 -15.09
N THR A 82 6.83 -16.75 -14.24
CA THR A 82 7.77 -15.78 -13.67
C THR A 82 7.31 -15.29 -12.29
N PRO A 83 8.25 -14.88 -11.40
CA PRO A 83 7.91 -14.28 -10.11
C PRO A 83 6.99 -13.06 -10.22
N LEU A 84 7.25 -12.21 -11.21
CA LEU A 84 6.45 -11.02 -11.50
C LEU A 84 4.99 -11.37 -11.84
N ALA A 85 4.75 -12.38 -12.69
CA ALA A 85 3.41 -12.79 -13.06
C ALA A 85 2.60 -13.31 -11.86
N PHE A 86 3.25 -14.06 -10.97
CA PHE A 86 2.63 -14.52 -9.73
C PHE A 86 2.26 -13.34 -8.81
N CYS A 87 3.19 -12.41 -8.61
CA CYS A 87 2.97 -11.22 -7.79
C CYS A 87 1.82 -10.36 -8.36
N PHE A 88 1.72 -10.19 -9.68
CA PHE A 88 0.59 -9.53 -10.33
C PHE A 88 -0.74 -10.25 -10.13
N GLY A 89 -0.76 -11.59 -10.19
CA GLY A 89 -1.96 -12.38 -9.93
C GLY A 89 -2.50 -12.15 -8.50
N VAL A 90 -1.60 -12.13 -7.53
CA VAL A 90 -1.93 -11.81 -6.13
C VAL A 90 -2.39 -10.35 -5.99
N ALA A 91 -1.66 -9.40 -6.57
CA ALA A 91 -1.99 -7.98 -6.55
C ALA A 91 -3.39 -7.68 -7.12
N LYS A 92 -3.76 -8.35 -8.21
CA LYS A 92 -5.09 -8.23 -8.83
C LYS A 92 -6.21 -8.70 -7.89
N ASN A 93 -5.98 -9.78 -7.14
CA ASN A 93 -6.96 -10.28 -6.17
C ASN A 93 -7.09 -9.35 -4.96
N ILE A 94 -5.98 -8.81 -4.47
CA ILE A 94 -5.96 -7.82 -3.39
C ILE A 94 -6.68 -6.55 -3.82
N TRP A 95 -6.42 -6.04 -5.02
CA TRP A 95 -7.13 -4.89 -5.57
C TRP A 95 -8.64 -5.15 -5.67
N ARG A 96 -9.07 -6.32 -6.15
CA ARG A 96 -10.51 -6.68 -6.21
C ARG A 96 -11.16 -6.73 -4.83
N GLN A 97 -10.41 -7.09 -3.79
CA GLN A 97 -10.91 -7.08 -2.43
C GLN A 97 -11.04 -5.63 -1.92
N ASP A 98 -9.96 -4.84 -2.03
CA ASP A 98 -9.93 -3.44 -1.62
C ASP A 98 -10.97 -2.59 -2.36
N PHE A 99 -11.16 -2.80 -3.66
CA PHE A 99 -12.21 -2.16 -4.45
C PHE A 99 -13.62 -2.53 -3.96
N ARG A 100 -13.86 -3.79 -3.60
CA ARG A 100 -15.15 -4.24 -3.04
C ARG A 100 -15.42 -3.61 -1.67
N GLU A 101 -14.43 -3.58 -0.79
CA GLU A 101 -14.51 -2.95 0.54
C GLU A 101 -14.80 -1.44 0.43
N ARG A 102 -14.19 -0.75 -0.54
CA ARG A 102 -14.46 0.67 -0.82
C ARG A 102 -15.84 0.90 -1.42
N LYS A 103 -16.26 0.07 -2.38
CA LYS A 103 -17.57 0.19 -3.03
C LYS A 103 -18.72 -0.07 -2.04
N SER A 104 -18.53 -0.93 -1.03
CA SER A 104 -19.51 -1.13 0.05
C SER A 104 -19.60 0.04 1.04
N ALA A 105 -18.66 0.99 1.03
CA ALA A 105 -18.55 2.07 2.00
C ALA A 105 -19.05 3.44 1.48
N THR A 106 -19.96 3.46 0.50
CA THR A 106 -20.51 4.64 -0.22
C THR A 106 -19.51 5.37 -1.13
N LEU A 107 -19.94 5.60 -2.38
CA LEU A 107 -19.17 6.13 -3.51
C LEU A 107 -19.37 7.64 -3.65
N ASP A 108 -18.29 8.35 -3.99
CA ASP A 108 -18.38 9.36 -5.05
C ASP A 108 -17.22 9.14 -6.02
N GLU A 109 -17.57 9.01 -7.30
CA GLU A 109 -16.71 8.58 -8.40
C GLU A 109 -16.06 9.80 -9.06
N ASN A 110 -14.90 10.22 -8.58
CA ASN A 110 -14.01 11.08 -9.36
C ASN A 110 -12.56 10.79 -8.97
N MET A 111 -11.92 9.87 -9.68
CA MET A 111 -10.49 9.62 -9.52
C MET A 111 -9.80 9.69 -10.88
N ALA A 112 -9.35 10.88 -11.23
CA ALA A 112 -8.44 11.09 -12.34
C ALA A 112 -7.10 10.36 -12.08
N LEU A 113 -6.54 9.81 -13.16
CA LEU A 113 -5.25 9.12 -13.18
C LEU A 113 -4.10 10.15 -13.13
N PRO A 114 -3.00 9.89 -12.40
CA PRO A 114 -1.81 10.73 -12.54
C PRO A 114 -1.14 10.43 -13.89
N ILE A 115 -1.10 11.45 -14.75
CA ILE A 115 -0.27 11.48 -15.96
C ILE A 115 1.17 11.78 -15.50
N HIS A 116 2.16 11.05 -16.02
CA HIS A 116 3.57 11.31 -15.72
C HIS A 116 3.94 12.76 -16.12
N PRO A 117 4.36 13.64 -15.20
CA PRO A 117 4.74 14.99 -15.56
C PRO A 117 6.23 15.11 -15.93
N ASP A 118 6.50 16.06 -16.82
CA ASP A 118 7.78 16.67 -17.14
C ASP A 118 8.54 17.08 -15.84
N PRO A 119 9.90 16.98 -15.79
CA PRO A 119 10.69 17.40 -14.63
C PRO A 119 10.38 18.80 -14.09
N GLN A 120 9.98 19.78 -14.93
CA GLN A 120 9.60 21.12 -14.46
C GLN A 120 8.20 21.15 -13.82
N ILE A 121 7.26 20.35 -14.34
CA ILE A 121 5.92 20.20 -13.74
C ILE A 121 6.03 19.49 -12.39
N HIS A 122 6.98 18.56 -12.25
CA HIS A 122 7.22 17.87 -10.98
C HIS A 122 7.66 18.82 -9.85
N GLU A 123 8.48 19.83 -10.13
CA GLU A 123 8.92 20.81 -9.12
C GLU A 123 7.77 21.71 -8.66
N GLN A 124 6.88 22.10 -9.57
CA GLN A 124 5.69 22.91 -9.25
C GLN A 124 4.65 22.10 -8.48
N GLU A 125 4.39 20.84 -8.89
CA GLU A 125 3.54 19.93 -8.14
C GLU A 125 4.06 19.70 -6.72
N LEU A 126 5.39 19.61 -6.54
CA LEU A 126 6.01 19.45 -5.23
C LEU A 126 5.76 20.67 -4.33
N LYS A 127 5.96 21.89 -4.87
CA LYS A 127 5.70 23.14 -4.13
C LYS A 127 4.23 23.29 -3.76
N CYS A 128 3.34 22.94 -4.68
CA CYS A 128 1.90 22.92 -4.41
C CYS A 128 1.54 21.87 -3.36
N LEU A 129 2.17 20.70 -3.38
CA LEU A 129 1.97 19.68 -2.36
C LEU A 129 2.42 20.16 -0.97
N GLU A 130 3.60 20.77 -0.86
CA GLU A 130 4.10 21.35 0.39
C GLU A 130 3.13 22.41 0.93
N HIS A 131 2.72 23.36 0.08
CA HIS A 131 1.76 24.38 0.44
C HIS A 131 0.41 23.81 0.90
N CYS A 132 -0.10 22.79 0.19
CA CYS A 132 -1.36 22.14 0.54
C CYS A 132 -1.25 21.27 1.80
N MET A 133 -0.07 20.74 2.11
CA MET A 133 0.18 20.04 3.37
C MET A 133 0.11 21.00 4.56
N ASP A 134 0.60 22.23 4.42
CA ASP A 134 0.55 23.25 5.47
C ASP A 134 -0.87 23.76 5.75
N GLN A 135 -1.78 23.65 4.77
CA GLN A 135 -3.19 24.03 4.90
C GLN A 135 -4.09 22.95 5.52
N LEU A 136 -3.55 21.75 5.79
CA LEU A 136 -4.33 20.69 6.42
C LEU A 136 -4.73 21.04 7.85
N ALA A 137 -5.79 20.40 8.36
CA ALA A 137 -6.24 20.63 9.72
C ALA A 137 -5.15 20.29 10.75
N PRO A 138 -5.12 20.94 11.93
CA PRO A 138 -4.11 20.71 12.94
C PRO A 138 -3.97 19.22 13.28
N GLY A 139 -2.77 18.67 13.12
CA GLY A 139 -2.45 17.26 13.38
C GLY A 139 -2.60 16.32 12.17
N ASP A 140 -3.28 16.71 11.08
CA ASP A 140 -3.34 15.93 9.85
C ASP A 140 -1.98 15.79 9.13
N PRO A 141 -1.10 16.81 9.09
CA PRO A 141 0.26 16.66 8.55
C PRO A 141 1.06 15.55 9.26
N ASP A 142 0.97 15.50 10.59
CA ASP A 142 1.64 14.48 11.42
C ASP A 142 1.04 13.08 11.21
N ILE A 143 -0.27 12.99 10.96
CA ILE A 143 -0.91 11.73 10.55
C ILE A 143 -0.37 11.28 9.19
N VAL A 144 -0.30 12.16 8.19
CA VAL A 144 0.24 11.83 6.86
C VAL A 144 1.69 11.40 6.95
N ALA A 145 2.52 12.14 7.68
CA ALA A 145 3.94 11.83 7.87
C ALA A 145 4.12 10.44 8.50
N ARG A 146 3.48 10.18 9.65
CA ARG A 146 3.54 8.87 10.33
C ARG A 146 2.91 7.74 9.51
N TYR A 147 1.86 8.03 8.74
CA TYR A 147 1.23 7.05 7.86
C TYR A 147 2.16 6.63 6.70
N HIS A 148 3.06 7.50 6.27
CA HIS A 148 4.02 7.24 5.22
C HIS A 148 5.42 6.82 5.72
N GLN A 149 5.67 6.93 7.03
CA GLN A 149 6.93 6.55 7.66
C GLN A 149 7.19 5.03 7.59
N GLY A 150 8.47 4.67 7.42
CA GLY A 150 8.94 3.29 7.33
C GLY A 150 8.77 2.66 5.95
N GLN A 151 9.33 1.47 5.78
CA GLN A 151 9.22 0.68 4.54
C GLN A 151 8.80 -0.76 4.84
N GLY A 152 8.02 -1.37 3.93
CA GLY A 152 7.60 -2.77 4.06
C GLY A 152 6.88 -3.05 5.38
N HIS A 153 7.39 -4.02 6.14
CA HIS A 153 6.78 -4.47 7.39
C HIS A 153 6.73 -3.38 8.48
N GLU A 154 7.77 -2.56 8.58
CA GLU A 154 7.83 -1.46 9.55
C GLU A 154 6.66 -0.47 9.33
N LYS A 155 6.30 -0.24 8.07
CA LYS A 155 5.17 0.61 7.68
C LYS A 155 3.82 0.01 8.09
N ILE A 156 3.66 -1.31 7.97
CA ILE A 156 2.44 -2.02 8.40
C ILE A 156 2.26 -1.89 9.90
N GLU A 157 3.32 -2.14 10.69
CA GLU A 157 3.26 -2.00 12.14
C GLU A 157 3.04 -0.54 12.55
N THR A 158 3.74 0.40 11.94
CA THR A 158 3.59 1.84 12.19
C THR A 158 2.15 2.28 11.97
N ARG A 159 1.52 1.86 10.86
CA ARG A 159 0.10 2.15 10.59
C ARG A 159 -0.86 1.43 11.54
N ARG A 160 -0.51 0.23 12.01
CA ARG A 160 -1.31 -0.50 13.00
C ARG A 160 -1.31 0.22 14.33
N ARG A 161 -0.13 0.63 14.82
CA ARG A 161 0.04 1.43 16.04
C ARG A 161 -0.61 2.79 15.91
N LEU A 162 -0.46 3.45 14.77
CA LEU A 162 -1.13 4.71 14.48
C LEU A 162 -2.65 4.54 14.56
N ALA A 163 -3.19 3.43 14.04
CA ALA A 163 -4.62 3.16 14.02
C ALA A 163 -5.25 2.97 15.40
N ASP A 164 -4.47 2.56 16.40
CA ASP A 164 -4.96 2.41 17.79
C ASP A 164 -5.48 3.75 18.35
N GLY A 165 -4.90 4.86 17.90
CA GLY A 165 -5.35 6.22 18.24
C GLY A 165 -6.59 6.72 17.47
N PHE A 166 -7.07 6.00 16.46
CA PHE A 166 -8.16 6.45 15.57
C PHE A 166 -9.40 5.55 15.59
N GLY A 167 -9.48 4.56 16.49
CA GLY A 167 -10.59 3.59 16.51
C GLY A 167 -10.41 2.43 15.52
N GLY A 168 -9.16 2.17 15.11
CA GLY A 168 -8.79 1.00 14.32
C GLY A 168 -8.44 1.31 12.87
N VAL A 169 -7.93 0.28 12.18
CA VAL A 169 -7.29 0.42 10.86
C VAL A 169 -8.24 0.98 9.80
N ASN A 170 -9.54 0.66 9.87
CA ASN A 170 -10.52 1.17 8.93
C ASN A 170 -10.78 2.66 9.12
N ALA A 171 -10.85 3.14 10.36
CA ALA A 171 -11.02 4.56 10.66
C ALA A 171 -9.79 5.38 10.21
N LEU A 172 -8.58 4.87 10.47
CA LEU A 172 -7.34 5.48 9.96
C LEU A 172 -7.35 5.55 8.42
N ARG A 173 -7.76 4.48 7.73
CA ARG A 173 -7.87 4.47 6.26
C ARG A 173 -8.88 5.48 5.75
N ILE A 174 -10.05 5.60 6.38
CA ILE A 174 -11.09 6.57 6.00
C ILE A 174 -10.53 7.99 6.15
N ARG A 175 -9.87 8.29 7.28
CA ARG A 175 -9.25 9.60 7.51
C ARG A 175 -8.17 9.90 6.48
N MET A 176 -7.27 8.95 6.20
CA MET A 176 -6.25 9.10 5.16
C MET A 176 -6.87 9.31 3.76
N CYS A 177 -8.00 8.67 3.49
CA CYS A 177 -8.71 8.85 2.22
C CYS A 177 -9.27 10.28 2.08
N ARG A 178 -9.76 10.87 3.18
CA ARG A 178 -10.22 12.27 3.21
C ARG A 178 -9.06 13.24 3.04
N ILE A 179 -7.98 13.09 3.82
CA ILE A 179 -6.79 13.95 3.70
C ILE A 179 -6.22 13.92 2.28
N ARG A 180 -6.15 12.73 1.65
CA ARG A 180 -5.70 12.63 0.25
C ARG A 180 -6.66 13.29 -0.74
N LYS A 181 -7.97 13.26 -0.48
CA LYS A 181 -8.95 13.96 -1.32
C LYS A 181 -8.72 15.46 -1.21
N ASP A 182 -8.55 15.97 0.01
CA ASP A 182 -8.35 17.39 0.27
C ASP A 182 -7.03 17.88 -0.36
N LEU A 183 -5.94 17.12 -0.19
CA LEU A 183 -4.66 17.40 -0.85
C LEU A 183 -4.77 17.41 -2.37
N ARG A 184 -5.49 16.46 -2.99
CA ARG A 184 -5.67 16.46 -4.45
C ARG A 184 -6.43 17.68 -4.95
N VAL A 185 -7.52 18.05 -4.27
CA VAL A 185 -8.31 19.22 -4.64
C VAL A 185 -7.46 20.49 -4.53
N CYS A 186 -6.72 20.61 -3.44
CA CYS A 186 -5.82 21.75 -3.23
C CYS A 186 -4.68 21.80 -4.25
N VAL A 187 -3.99 20.67 -4.49
CA VAL A 187 -2.86 20.62 -5.44
C VAL A 187 -3.33 20.89 -6.86
N ALA A 188 -4.47 20.34 -7.28
CA ALA A 188 -5.03 20.63 -8.59
C ALA A 188 -5.33 22.12 -8.76
N ALA A 189 -5.97 22.75 -7.77
CA ALA A 189 -6.24 24.19 -7.80
C ALA A 189 -4.96 25.03 -7.79
N CYS A 190 -3.93 24.63 -7.04
CA CYS A 190 -2.65 25.33 -6.96
C CYS A 190 -1.86 25.24 -8.28
N VAL A 191 -1.80 24.06 -8.89
CA VAL A 191 -1.13 23.86 -10.19
C VAL A 191 -1.84 24.64 -11.29
N ASP A 192 -3.18 24.63 -11.32
CA ASP A 192 -3.97 25.41 -12.29
C ASP A 192 -3.75 26.93 -12.12
N GLN A 193 -3.56 27.42 -10.90
CA GLN A 193 -3.26 28.82 -10.62
C GLN A 193 -1.87 29.27 -11.10
N TRP A 194 -0.91 28.35 -11.20
CA TRP A 194 0.44 28.63 -11.68
C TRP A 194 0.64 28.38 -13.19
N ALA A 195 -0.33 27.73 -13.83
CA ALA A 195 -0.37 27.53 -15.28
C ALA A 195 -0.98 28.72 -16.05
N ASN A 196 -1.61 29.67 -15.35
CA ASN A 196 -2.12 30.95 -15.85
C ASN A 196 -1.22 32.11 -15.44
#